data_AF-M3ZJJ9-F1
#
_entry.id   AF-M3ZJJ9-F1
#
_cell.length_a   1.000
_cell.length_b   1.000
_cell.length_c   1.000
_cell.angle_alpha   90.00
_cell.angle_beta   90.00
_cell.angle_gamma   90.00
#
_symmetry.space_group_name_H-M   'P 1'
#
loop_
_entity.id
_entity.type
_entity.pdbx_description
1 polymer ?
#
loop_
_entity_poly.entity_id
_entity_poly.type
_entity_poly.pdbx_seq_one_letter_code
_entity_poly.pdbx_strand_id
1 'polypeptide(L)'
;MDDINLHYRFLNWRRRIREIRDVRAVRYRDRWRNMFRDGDMLRYHGDSDEVGCFVSGRPLSKKRRYFEVTVNDTGVRGMIAVGLVPQSHKLDHQPGWLPNSVAFHADDGKLYNGSTVGQQFGAKCCRGDKIGCGISFDSDDGQITVYFTKNGEEIGSVETPASPEDLYPAVGMHSLGEEVVLDLNAEWRMEEDDGQMIVDSHEEDWSRLHDVKVTGTLLEYMGKGKGIMDVGLAQARRPLNPRFHYYELEITDAGEKCYIALGLARRDYPKDKHPGWNKGSIAYHADDGKLFHGSGVGDPFGPRCFEGDIMGCGIMFPRDFSVDGGDDADDFDLDVASSEVQNNLYANNDDEEEDEGEDLEGRKVMVFFTRNGKVVGKREVALPPNGFYPTIGMMSTGEKVRVELHPLSG
;
A
#
# COMPACT_ATOMS: atom_id res chain seq x y z
N MET A 1 30.52 -14.32 -49.31
CA MET A 1 30.58 -15.48 -48.37
C MET A 1 30.03 -15.13 -46.99
N ASP A 2 29.72 -13.85 -46.71
CA ASP A 2 29.35 -13.38 -45.36
C ASP A 2 27.85 -13.50 -45.01
N ASP A 3 26.95 -13.53 -46.00
CA ASP A 3 25.50 -13.60 -45.75
C ASP A 3 25.02 -14.96 -45.19
N ILE A 4 25.70 -16.05 -45.54
CA ILE A 4 25.37 -17.40 -45.05
C ILE A 4 25.68 -17.51 -43.54
N ASN A 5 26.70 -16.79 -43.08
CA ASN A 5 27.15 -16.81 -41.69
C ASN A 5 26.20 -16.02 -40.77
N LEU A 6 25.60 -14.93 -41.26
CA LEU A 6 24.59 -14.17 -40.54
C LEU A 6 23.28 -14.96 -40.36
N HIS A 7 22.86 -15.66 -41.42
CA HIS A 7 21.66 -16.50 -41.42
C HIS A 7 21.76 -17.66 -40.41
N TYR A 8 22.91 -18.35 -40.38
CA TYR A 8 23.17 -19.43 -39.41
C TYR A 8 23.23 -18.92 -37.96
N ARG A 9 23.80 -17.73 -37.71
CA ARG A 9 23.80 -17.10 -36.37
C ARG A 9 22.39 -16.73 -35.93
N PHE A 10 21.55 -16.23 -36.84
CA PHE A 10 20.14 -15.92 -36.56
C PHE A 10 19.28 -17.16 -36.28
N LEU A 11 19.50 -18.26 -37.02
CA LEU A 11 18.81 -19.53 -36.79
C LEU A 11 19.22 -20.17 -35.46
N ASN A 12 20.51 -20.14 -35.12
CA ASN A 12 21.02 -20.63 -33.83
C ASN A 12 20.53 -19.76 -32.66
N TRP A 13 20.46 -18.43 -32.83
CA TRP A 13 19.87 -17.52 -31.86
C TRP A 13 18.37 -17.79 -31.64
N ARG A 14 17.61 -17.99 -32.73
CA ARG A 14 16.17 -18.34 -32.63
C ARG A 14 15.93 -19.71 -32.00
N ARG A 15 16.78 -20.71 -32.29
CA ARG A 15 16.73 -22.02 -31.59
C ARG A 15 17.03 -21.86 -30.10
N ARG A 16 18.05 -21.09 -29.75
CA ARG A 16 18.43 -20.85 -28.35
C ARG A 16 17.37 -20.05 -27.58
N ILE A 17 16.72 -19.07 -28.21
CA ILE A 17 15.56 -18.37 -27.62
C ILE A 17 14.37 -19.33 -27.47
N ARG A 18 14.13 -20.20 -28.45
CA ARG A 18 13.04 -21.18 -28.39
C ARG A 18 13.31 -22.19 -27.28
N GLU A 19 14.53 -22.71 -27.16
CA GLU A 19 14.97 -23.56 -26.04
C GLU A 19 14.88 -22.85 -24.69
N ILE A 20 15.29 -21.57 -24.57
CA ILE A 20 15.15 -20.79 -23.33
C ILE A 20 13.68 -20.56 -22.99
N ARG A 21 12.82 -20.28 -23.98
CA ARG A 21 11.38 -20.11 -23.81
C ARG A 21 10.71 -21.44 -23.46
N ASP A 22 11.14 -22.55 -24.04
CA ASP A 22 10.61 -23.89 -23.77
C ASP A 22 11.04 -24.37 -22.37
N VAL A 23 12.30 -24.12 -21.96
CA VAL A 23 12.79 -24.38 -20.60
C VAL A 23 12.07 -23.52 -19.55
N ARG A 24 11.81 -22.23 -19.86
CA ARG A 24 10.98 -21.36 -19.00
C ARG A 24 9.51 -21.78 -18.99
N ALA A 25 8.97 -22.26 -20.11
CA ALA A 25 7.58 -22.73 -20.21
C ALA A 25 7.33 -24.05 -19.45
N VAL A 26 8.36 -24.88 -19.26
CA VAL A 26 8.27 -26.08 -18.41
C VAL A 26 8.32 -25.73 -16.91
N ARG A 27 9.03 -24.65 -16.52
CA ARG A 27 9.13 -24.21 -15.12
C ARG A 27 7.81 -23.68 -14.53
N TYR A 28 6.90 -23.17 -15.34
CA TYR A 28 5.66 -22.53 -14.86
C TYR A 28 4.39 -23.30 -15.24
N ARG A 29 4.42 -24.64 -15.09
CA ARG A 29 3.22 -25.49 -15.26
C ARG A 29 2.91 -26.18 -13.95
N ASP A 30 1.62 -26.30 -13.68
CA ASP A 30 1.17 -27.09 -12.55
C ASP A 30 1.60 -28.55 -12.75
N ARG A 31 1.90 -29.20 -11.63
CA ARG A 31 2.33 -30.59 -11.55
C ARG A 31 1.36 -31.33 -10.67
N TRP A 32 0.89 -32.48 -11.11
CA TRP A 32 0.09 -33.34 -10.23
C TRP A 32 0.22 -34.81 -10.57
N ARG A 33 -0.02 -35.66 -9.57
CA ARG A 33 -0.09 -37.12 -9.67
C ARG A 33 -1.29 -37.60 -8.88
N ASN A 34 -1.99 -38.64 -9.36
CA ASN A 34 -3.15 -39.25 -8.69
C ASN A 34 -4.24 -38.26 -8.30
N MET A 35 -4.36 -37.20 -9.11
CA MET A 35 -5.34 -36.13 -8.98
C MET A 35 -5.96 -35.86 -10.34
N PHE A 36 -7.24 -35.53 -10.35
CA PHE A 36 -7.93 -34.98 -11.51
C PHE A 36 -8.17 -33.49 -11.29
N ARG A 37 -7.93 -32.67 -12.32
CA ARG A 37 -8.15 -31.22 -12.28
C ARG A 37 -9.13 -30.79 -13.36
N ASP A 38 -10.14 -30.03 -12.95
CA ASP A 38 -11.12 -29.37 -13.83
C ASP A 38 -11.28 -27.92 -13.40
N GLY A 39 -10.65 -27.00 -14.14
CA GLY A 39 -10.50 -25.61 -13.72
C GLY A 39 -9.79 -25.51 -12.36
N ASP A 40 -10.52 -24.98 -11.39
CA ASP A 40 -10.06 -24.78 -10.01
C ASP A 40 -10.41 -25.97 -9.09
N MET A 41 -11.16 -26.94 -9.58
CA MET A 41 -11.51 -28.12 -8.81
C MET A 41 -10.42 -29.19 -8.89
N LEU A 42 -10.03 -29.72 -7.74
CA LEU A 42 -9.10 -30.84 -7.60
C LEU A 42 -9.82 -32.02 -6.93
N ARG A 43 -9.67 -33.21 -7.52
CA ARG A 43 -10.24 -34.45 -7.02
C ARG A 43 -9.18 -35.52 -6.87
N TYR A 44 -9.27 -36.32 -5.82
CA TYR A 44 -8.45 -37.51 -5.69
C TYR A 44 -8.79 -38.52 -6.79
N HIS A 45 -7.76 -39.10 -7.41
CA HIS A 45 -7.89 -40.07 -8.49
C HIS A 45 -6.84 -41.20 -8.40
N GLY A 46 -6.37 -41.50 -7.19
CA GLY A 46 -5.47 -42.63 -6.92
C GLY A 46 -6.18 -43.84 -6.32
N ASP A 47 -5.41 -44.90 -6.07
CA ASP A 47 -5.87 -46.11 -5.37
C ASP A 47 -5.75 -45.96 -3.84
N SER A 48 -6.31 -46.90 -3.06
CA SER A 48 -6.50 -46.77 -1.58
C SER A 48 -5.23 -46.55 -0.74
N ASP A 49 -4.03 -46.63 -1.31
CA ASP A 49 -2.74 -46.47 -0.61
C ASP A 49 -1.84 -45.38 -1.22
N GLU A 50 -2.21 -44.78 -2.35
CA GLU A 50 -1.36 -43.82 -3.04
C GLU A 50 -1.65 -42.37 -2.62
N VAL A 51 -0.62 -41.53 -2.57
CA VAL A 51 -0.82 -40.09 -2.38
C VAL A 51 -1.09 -39.42 -3.72
N GLY A 52 -2.13 -38.58 -3.74
CA GLY A 52 -2.36 -37.56 -4.73
C GLY A 52 -1.77 -36.24 -4.28
N CYS A 53 -1.03 -35.58 -5.15
CA CYS A 53 -0.43 -34.28 -4.83
C CYS A 53 -0.47 -33.39 -6.06
N PHE A 54 -0.94 -32.17 -5.86
CA PHE A 54 -0.94 -31.07 -6.81
C PHE A 54 0.02 -30.00 -6.30
N VAL A 55 0.84 -29.47 -7.20
CA VAL A 55 1.73 -28.33 -6.97
C VAL A 55 1.48 -27.32 -8.09
N SER A 56 1.18 -26.09 -7.71
CA SER A 56 0.90 -25.02 -8.67
C SER A 56 2.15 -24.66 -9.49
N GLY A 57 1.93 -24.06 -10.66
CA GLY A 57 3.00 -23.66 -11.57
C GLY A 57 3.69 -22.36 -11.19
N ARG A 58 3.21 -21.62 -10.17
CA ARG A 58 3.81 -20.36 -9.75
C ARG A 58 3.99 -20.34 -8.24
N PRO A 59 5.13 -19.86 -7.73
CA PRO A 59 5.32 -19.73 -6.30
C PRO A 59 4.50 -18.58 -5.74
N LEU A 60 4.34 -18.58 -4.41
CA LEU A 60 3.90 -17.38 -3.72
C LEU A 60 4.96 -16.28 -3.85
N SER A 61 4.52 -15.04 -3.81
CA SER A 61 5.35 -13.84 -3.98
C SER A 61 4.76 -12.68 -3.20
N LYS A 62 5.47 -11.55 -3.07
CA LYS A 62 4.94 -10.33 -2.43
C LYS A 62 3.56 -9.88 -2.97
N LYS A 63 3.25 -10.17 -4.24
CA LYS A 63 1.95 -9.83 -4.87
C LYS A 63 0.89 -10.91 -4.74
N ARG A 64 1.29 -12.15 -4.45
CA ARG A 64 0.43 -13.34 -4.35
C ARG A 64 0.92 -14.12 -3.15
N ARG A 65 0.57 -13.62 -1.97
CA ARG A 65 1.10 -14.11 -0.68
C ARG A 65 0.23 -15.19 -0.06
N TYR A 66 -0.94 -15.45 -0.62
CA TYR A 66 -1.97 -16.28 0.00
C TYR A 66 -2.76 -17.03 -1.07
N PHE A 67 -3.27 -18.20 -0.69
CA PHE A 67 -4.23 -18.97 -1.48
C PHE A 67 -5.17 -19.72 -0.54
N GLU A 68 -6.35 -20.07 -1.04
CA GLU A 68 -7.37 -20.79 -0.29
C GLU A 68 -7.76 -22.10 -0.94
N VAL A 69 -8.17 -23.06 -0.11
CA VAL A 69 -8.71 -24.35 -0.51
C VAL A 69 -10.02 -24.58 0.21
N THR A 70 -11.11 -24.64 -0.53
CA THR A 70 -12.43 -24.97 0.02
C THR A 70 -12.66 -26.48 -0.07
N VAL A 71 -12.94 -27.13 1.06
CA VAL A 71 -13.21 -28.57 1.10
C VAL A 71 -14.62 -28.83 0.60
N ASN A 72 -14.77 -29.37 -0.62
CA ASN A 72 -16.09 -29.71 -1.14
C ASN A 72 -16.56 -31.10 -0.70
N ASP A 73 -15.64 -32.04 -0.55
CA ASP A 73 -15.89 -33.36 0.01
C ASP A 73 -14.62 -33.87 0.72
N THR A 74 -14.77 -34.37 1.94
CA THR A 74 -13.68 -34.96 2.73
C THR A 74 -13.33 -36.38 2.26
N GLY A 75 -14.15 -36.99 1.41
CA GLY A 75 -14.00 -38.39 1.06
C GLY A 75 -14.06 -39.32 2.28
N VAL A 76 -13.43 -40.49 2.16
CA VAL A 76 -13.50 -41.54 3.19
C VAL A 76 -12.70 -41.20 4.45
N ARG A 77 -11.53 -40.55 4.30
CA ARG A 77 -10.59 -40.32 5.42
C ARG A 77 -10.29 -38.85 5.69
N GLY A 78 -10.59 -37.92 4.77
CA GLY A 78 -10.37 -36.49 4.97
C GLY A 78 -8.92 -36.04 4.92
N MET A 79 -8.00 -36.87 4.41
CA MET A 79 -6.55 -36.64 4.39
C MET A 79 -6.15 -35.62 3.32
N ILE A 80 -6.74 -34.44 3.42
CA ILE A 80 -6.48 -33.29 2.58
C ILE A 80 -5.40 -32.45 3.26
N ALA A 81 -4.29 -32.24 2.58
CA ALA A 81 -3.18 -31.41 3.06
C ALA A 81 -3.10 -30.14 2.22
N VAL A 82 -2.96 -28.98 2.86
CA VAL A 82 -2.82 -27.68 2.20
C VAL A 82 -1.55 -27.03 2.69
N GLY A 83 -0.68 -26.59 1.78
CA GLY A 83 0.58 -25.99 2.21
C GLY A 83 1.51 -25.57 1.08
N LEU A 84 2.77 -25.41 1.44
CA LEU A 84 3.84 -24.92 0.59
C LEU A 84 4.94 -25.96 0.43
N VAL A 85 5.43 -26.11 -0.79
CA VAL A 85 6.46 -27.09 -1.14
C VAL A 85 7.49 -26.47 -2.09
N PRO A 86 8.72 -26.99 -2.17
CA PRO A 86 9.66 -26.58 -3.21
C PRO A 86 9.21 -27.09 -4.59
N GLN A 87 9.68 -26.44 -5.67
CA GLN A 87 9.35 -26.85 -7.05
C GLN A 87 9.66 -28.33 -7.33
N SER A 88 10.67 -28.88 -6.65
CA SER A 88 11.18 -30.24 -6.81
C SER A 88 10.41 -31.29 -6.01
N HIS A 89 9.38 -30.89 -5.23
CA HIS A 89 8.64 -31.79 -4.34
C HIS A 89 8.07 -33.01 -5.06
N LYS A 90 8.20 -34.19 -4.44
CA LYS A 90 7.73 -35.45 -5.01
C LYS A 90 6.21 -35.55 -4.85
N LEU A 91 5.52 -35.91 -5.94
CA LEU A 91 4.05 -35.91 -6.00
C LEU A 91 3.40 -37.18 -5.40
N ASP A 92 4.20 -38.06 -4.82
CA ASP A 92 3.78 -39.27 -4.10
C ASP A 92 3.90 -39.13 -2.58
N HIS A 93 4.10 -37.90 -2.10
CA HIS A 93 4.14 -37.54 -0.68
C HIS A 93 3.18 -36.36 -0.43
N GLN A 94 2.60 -36.31 0.76
CA GLN A 94 1.77 -35.18 1.15
C GLN A 94 2.66 -33.92 1.34
N PRO A 95 2.13 -32.72 1.03
CA PRO A 95 2.71 -31.47 1.49
C PRO A 95 3.03 -31.53 3.00
N GLY A 96 4.20 -30.99 3.39
CA GLY A 96 4.68 -30.98 4.77
C GLY A 96 5.49 -32.21 5.21
N TRP A 97 5.48 -33.31 4.45
CA TRP A 97 6.21 -34.55 4.82
C TRP A 97 7.70 -34.55 4.45
N LEU A 98 8.09 -33.81 3.41
CA LEU A 98 9.46 -33.77 2.90
C LEU A 98 10.17 -32.46 3.28
N PRO A 99 11.51 -32.43 3.40
CA PRO A 99 12.24 -31.22 3.76
C PRO A 99 11.86 -29.99 2.92
N ASN A 100 11.95 -28.81 3.53
CA ASN A 100 11.58 -27.51 2.95
C ASN A 100 10.11 -27.41 2.53
N SER A 101 9.23 -28.25 3.07
CA SER A 101 7.78 -28.14 2.89
C SER A 101 7.06 -28.02 4.23
N VAL A 102 5.95 -27.30 4.20
CA VAL A 102 5.10 -27.06 5.37
C VAL A 102 3.65 -27.16 4.95
N ALA A 103 2.82 -27.85 5.73
CA ALA A 103 1.40 -27.98 5.43
C ALA A 103 0.55 -28.24 6.66
N PHE A 104 -0.68 -27.76 6.58
CA PHE A 104 -1.75 -28.08 7.50
C PHE A 104 -2.60 -29.24 6.95
N HIS A 105 -2.86 -30.25 7.78
CA HIS A 105 -3.61 -31.46 7.41
C HIS A 105 -5.01 -31.42 8.00
N ALA A 106 -6.02 -31.50 7.13
CA ALA A 106 -7.43 -31.33 7.46
C ALA A 106 -8.00 -32.44 8.36
N ASP A 107 -7.53 -33.68 8.21
CA ASP A 107 -8.05 -34.85 8.91
C ASP A 107 -7.71 -34.87 10.40
N ASP A 108 -6.57 -34.31 10.79
CA ASP A 108 -6.08 -34.34 12.16
C ASP A 108 -5.80 -32.96 12.77
N GLY A 109 -5.84 -31.89 11.97
CA GLY A 109 -5.62 -30.53 12.43
C GLY A 109 -4.16 -30.25 12.80
N LYS A 110 -3.22 -31.05 12.28
CA LYS A 110 -1.80 -30.90 12.59
C LYS A 110 -1.04 -30.14 11.51
N LEU A 111 0.04 -29.50 11.94
CA LEU A 111 1.06 -28.92 11.09
C LEU A 111 2.17 -29.93 10.86
N TYR A 112 2.51 -30.16 9.61
CA TYR A 112 3.63 -30.98 9.15
C TYR A 112 4.68 -30.06 8.53
N ASN A 113 5.89 -30.05 9.08
CA ASN A 113 6.99 -29.18 8.66
C ASN A 113 8.25 -30.01 8.40
N GLY A 114 8.42 -30.45 7.15
CA GLY A 114 9.56 -31.26 6.74
C GLY A 114 9.63 -32.67 7.33
N SER A 115 8.53 -33.19 7.88
CA SER A 115 8.50 -34.42 8.68
C SER A 115 7.17 -35.14 8.54
N THR A 116 7.17 -36.47 8.62
CA THR A 116 5.95 -37.30 8.64
C THR A 116 5.27 -37.32 10.01
N VAL A 117 5.80 -36.59 10.99
CA VAL A 117 5.22 -36.46 12.34
C VAL A 117 4.67 -35.04 12.48
N GLY A 118 3.35 -34.92 12.50
CA GLY A 118 2.65 -33.65 12.66
C GLY A 118 2.60 -33.18 14.12
N GLN A 119 2.54 -31.87 14.32
CA GLN A 119 2.36 -31.21 15.60
C GLN A 119 0.94 -30.64 15.70
N GLN A 120 0.32 -30.70 16.89
CA GLN A 120 -1.01 -30.11 17.06
C GLN A 120 -0.96 -28.61 16.76
N PHE A 121 -1.87 -28.14 15.90
CA PHE A 121 -1.81 -26.77 15.38
C PHE A 121 -3.19 -26.10 15.34
N GLY A 122 -4.18 -26.75 14.74
CA GLY A 122 -5.55 -26.25 14.64
C GLY A 122 -6.60 -27.34 14.82
N ALA A 123 -7.86 -26.97 14.60
CA ALA A 123 -8.96 -27.93 14.59
C ALA A 123 -9.03 -28.67 13.24
N LYS A 124 -9.51 -29.92 13.25
CA LYS A 124 -9.83 -30.68 12.03
C LYS A 124 -10.79 -29.90 11.12
N CYS A 125 -10.74 -30.15 9.82
CA CYS A 125 -11.63 -29.55 8.84
C CYS A 125 -12.70 -30.54 8.34
N CYS A 126 -13.86 -30.00 7.99
CA CYS A 126 -15.00 -30.73 7.46
C CYS A 126 -15.40 -30.15 6.10
N ARG A 127 -16.34 -30.82 5.42
CA ARG A 127 -16.96 -30.29 4.21
C ARG A 127 -17.50 -28.87 4.43
N GLY A 128 -17.16 -27.96 3.53
CA GLY A 128 -17.50 -26.55 3.56
C GLY A 128 -16.44 -25.67 4.22
N ASP A 129 -15.52 -26.25 5.01
CA ASP A 129 -14.44 -25.47 5.60
C ASP A 129 -13.47 -24.97 4.52
N LYS A 130 -12.93 -23.79 4.75
CA LYS A 130 -11.95 -23.14 3.91
C LYS A 130 -10.61 -23.07 4.63
N ILE A 131 -9.57 -23.59 3.99
CA ILE A 131 -8.21 -23.63 4.52
C ILE A 131 -7.37 -22.64 3.73
N GLY A 132 -6.80 -21.66 4.41
CA GLY A 132 -5.86 -20.71 3.85
C GLY A 132 -4.41 -21.05 4.16
N CYS A 133 -3.51 -20.67 3.26
CA CYS A 133 -2.08 -20.73 3.49
C CYS A 133 -1.40 -19.52 2.86
N GLY A 134 -0.57 -18.83 3.64
CA GLY A 134 0.14 -17.66 3.17
C GLY A 134 1.53 -17.47 3.76
N ILE A 135 2.24 -16.49 3.21
CA ILE A 135 3.59 -16.10 3.62
C ILE A 135 3.64 -14.64 4.05
N SER A 136 4.38 -14.37 5.13
CA SER A 136 4.81 -13.01 5.51
C SER A 136 6.32 -12.87 5.45
N PHE A 137 6.78 -11.66 5.15
CA PHE A 137 8.19 -11.31 4.94
C PHE A 137 8.74 -10.41 6.05
N ASP A 138 8.19 -10.52 7.27
CA ASP A 138 8.36 -9.52 8.33
C ASP A 138 9.69 -9.62 9.10
N SER A 139 10.49 -10.67 8.89
CA SER A 139 11.75 -10.82 9.64
C SER A 139 12.94 -10.20 8.89
N ASP A 140 13.60 -9.24 9.54
CA ASP A 140 14.86 -8.61 9.10
C ASP A 140 16.01 -9.62 8.88
N ASP A 141 15.87 -10.83 9.46
CA ASP A 141 16.85 -11.92 9.38
C ASP A 141 16.71 -12.81 8.12
N GLY A 142 15.82 -12.42 7.19
CA GLY A 142 15.60 -13.13 5.92
C GLY A 142 14.74 -14.39 6.02
N GLN A 143 14.17 -14.70 7.18
CA GLN A 143 13.26 -15.84 7.36
C GLN A 143 11.89 -15.58 6.71
N ILE A 144 11.14 -16.65 6.44
CA ILE A 144 9.78 -16.54 5.88
C ILE A 144 8.81 -17.16 6.90
N THR A 145 7.84 -16.36 7.34
CA THR A 145 6.76 -16.85 8.20
C THR A 145 5.66 -17.42 7.33
N VAL A 146 5.32 -18.70 7.52
CA VAL A 146 4.18 -19.34 6.87
C VAL A 146 3.04 -19.41 7.86
N TYR A 147 1.90 -18.83 7.51
CA TYR A 147 0.69 -18.86 8.34
C TYR A 147 -0.42 -19.65 7.65
N PHE A 148 -1.34 -20.18 8.45
CA PHE A 148 -2.49 -20.91 7.97
C PHE A 148 -3.75 -20.36 8.61
N THR A 149 -4.86 -20.54 7.90
CA THR A 149 -6.12 -19.98 8.30
C THR A 149 -7.24 -20.98 8.08
N LYS A 150 -8.28 -20.86 8.90
CA LYS A 150 -9.49 -21.67 8.77
C LYS A 150 -10.70 -20.74 8.79
N ASN A 151 -11.50 -20.80 7.73
CA ASN A 151 -12.76 -20.05 7.61
C ASN A 151 -12.65 -18.54 7.80
N GLY A 152 -11.51 -17.93 7.45
CA GLY A 152 -11.32 -16.49 7.65
C GLY A 152 -10.58 -16.10 8.93
N GLU A 153 -10.27 -17.05 9.83
CA GLU A 153 -9.49 -16.81 11.05
C GLU A 153 -8.09 -17.45 11.00
N GLU A 154 -7.04 -16.76 11.44
CA GLU A 154 -5.69 -17.34 11.53
C GLU A 154 -5.63 -18.41 12.64
N ILE A 155 -5.21 -19.62 12.29
CA ILE A 155 -5.04 -20.72 13.26
C ILE A 155 -3.63 -20.77 13.84
N GLY A 156 -2.66 -20.15 13.16
CA GLY A 156 -1.29 -19.98 13.64
C GLY A 156 -0.28 -19.83 12.50
N SER A 157 0.98 -19.68 12.89
CA SER A 157 2.11 -19.54 11.98
C SER A 157 3.35 -20.32 12.41
N VAL A 158 4.28 -20.49 11.48
CA VAL A 158 5.57 -21.15 11.69
C VAL A 158 6.67 -20.44 10.90
N GLU A 159 7.81 -20.23 11.55
CA GLU A 159 9.00 -19.72 10.89
C GLU A 159 9.64 -20.84 10.06
N THR A 160 9.88 -20.53 8.80
CA THR A 160 10.62 -21.41 7.89
C THR A 160 11.95 -20.74 7.55
N PRO A 161 13.07 -21.50 7.57
CA PRO A 161 14.36 -20.96 7.14
C PRO A 161 14.22 -20.36 5.76
N ALA A 162 14.93 -19.26 5.51
CA ALA A 162 15.07 -18.63 4.20
C ALA A 162 15.55 -19.67 3.18
N SER A 163 14.62 -20.34 2.51
CA SER A 163 14.96 -21.29 1.47
C SER A 163 15.43 -20.49 0.24
N PRO A 164 16.57 -20.83 -0.37
CA PRO A 164 16.96 -20.26 -1.67
C PRO A 164 16.00 -20.69 -2.79
N GLU A 165 15.13 -21.67 -2.54
CA GLU A 165 14.09 -22.13 -3.47
C GLU A 165 12.74 -21.49 -3.16
N ASP A 166 12.05 -21.02 -4.21
CA ASP A 166 10.69 -20.49 -4.10
C ASP A 166 9.71 -21.55 -3.57
N LEU A 167 8.72 -21.11 -2.78
CA LEU A 167 7.67 -21.96 -2.22
C LEU A 167 6.39 -21.92 -3.05
N TYR A 168 5.87 -23.09 -3.40
CA TYR A 168 4.74 -23.27 -4.29
C TYR A 168 3.51 -23.77 -3.53
N PRO A 169 2.33 -23.18 -3.76
CA PRO A 169 1.05 -23.72 -3.31
C PRO A 169 0.88 -25.18 -3.72
N ALA A 170 0.54 -26.02 -2.75
CA ALA A 170 0.31 -27.44 -2.94
C ALA A 170 -0.89 -27.95 -2.17
N VAL A 171 -1.57 -28.92 -2.77
CA VAL A 171 -2.70 -29.64 -2.20
C VAL A 171 -2.44 -31.12 -2.32
N GLY A 172 -2.54 -31.83 -1.20
CA GLY A 172 -2.39 -33.28 -1.12
C GLY A 172 -3.70 -33.97 -0.74
N MET A 173 -3.89 -35.20 -1.21
CA MET A 173 -5.06 -36.05 -0.97
C MET A 173 -4.62 -37.50 -0.88
N HIS A 174 -5.33 -38.33 -0.13
CA HIS A 174 -4.97 -39.74 0.08
C HIS A 174 -6.18 -40.67 0.21
N SER A 175 -7.42 -40.19 -0.01
CA SER A 175 -8.58 -41.07 0.02
C SER A 175 -9.67 -40.79 -1.02
N LEU A 176 -10.38 -41.85 -1.39
CA LEU A 176 -11.49 -41.80 -2.34
C LEU A 176 -12.55 -40.78 -1.91
N GLY A 177 -13.00 -39.99 -2.89
CA GLY A 177 -14.04 -38.97 -2.69
C GLY A 177 -13.51 -37.62 -2.22
N GLU A 178 -12.22 -37.47 -1.90
CA GLU A 178 -11.66 -36.16 -1.55
C GLU A 178 -11.73 -35.20 -2.75
N GLU A 179 -12.34 -34.05 -2.53
CA GLU A 179 -12.56 -33.01 -3.54
C GLU A 179 -12.46 -31.62 -2.91
N VAL A 180 -11.74 -30.72 -3.57
CA VAL A 180 -11.59 -29.32 -3.15
C VAL A 180 -11.71 -28.36 -4.32
N VAL A 181 -12.00 -27.10 -4.00
CA VAL A 181 -11.86 -25.96 -4.92
C VAL A 181 -10.67 -25.12 -4.49
N LEU A 182 -9.73 -24.93 -5.38
CA LEU A 182 -8.49 -24.18 -5.17
C LEU A 182 -8.63 -22.75 -5.72
N ASP A 183 -8.42 -21.76 -4.86
CA ASP A 183 -8.31 -20.35 -5.26
C ASP A 183 -6.88 -19.85 -5.08
N LEU A 184 -6.11 -19.83 -6.18
CA LEU A 184 -4.74 -19.30 -6.22
C LEU A 184 -4.68 -17.76 -6.28
N ASN A 185 -5.82 -17.08 -6.33
CA ASN A 185 -5.91 -15.62 -6.31
C ASN A 185 -6.61 -15.10 -5.05
N ALA A 186 -6.84 -15.96 -4.04
CA ALA A 186 -7.44 -15.54 -2.80
C ALA A 186 -6.60 -14.46 -2.11
N GLU A 187 -7.29 -13.52 -1.46
CA GLU A 187 -6.68 -12.44 -0.70
C GLU A 187 -6.98 -12.68 0.78
N TRP A 188 -5.94 -12.84 1.59
CA TRP A 188 -6.08 -12.89 3.05
C TRP A 188 -6.19 -11.47 3.59
N ARG A 189 -7.33 -11.17 4.22
CA ARG A 189 -7.52 -9.97 5.01
C ARG A 189 -7.24 -10.37 6.45
N MET A 190 -6.15 -9.86 7.02
CA MET A 190 -5.98 -9.99 8.47
C MET A 190 -7.17 -9.29 9.13
N GLU A 191 -7.81 -9.95 10.09
CA GLU A 191 -8.95 -9.45 10.86
C GLU A 191 -8.55 -8.26 11.77
N GLU A 192 -8.16 -7.15 11.16
CA GLU A 192 -8.31 -5.78 11.64
C GLU A 192 -9.11 -4.94 10.62
N ASP A 193 -9.75 -5.59 9.64
CA ASP A 193 -10.53 -4.95 8.56
C ASP A 193 -12.01 -5.33 8.64
N ASP A 194 -12.65 -4.92 9.74
CA ASP A 194 -14.11 -4.92 9.86
C ASP A 194 -14.70 -3.83 8.94
N GLY A 195 -15.03 -4.21 7.70
CA GLY A 195 -16.16 -3.62 6.98
C GLY A 195 -15.99 -2.24 6.35
N GLN A 196 -14.78 -1.83 5.95
CA GLN A 196 -14.63 -0.81 4.92
C GLN A 196 -14.30 -1.46 3.59
N MET A 197 -15.16 -1.22 2.60
CA MET A 197 -14.77 -1.21 1.19
C MET A 197 -13.36 -0.62 1.08
N ILE A 198 -12.47 -1.16 0.24
CA ILE A 198 -11.19 -0.50 -0.09
C ILE A 198 -11.55 0.88 -0.66
N VAL A 199 -11.68 1.86 0.20
CA VAL A 199 -11.45 3.26 -0.11
C VAL A 199 -9.93 3.31 -0.07
N ASP A 200 -9.32 3.61 -1.22
CA ASP A 200 -7.93 4.03 -1.28
C ASP A 200 -7.66 4.89 -0.05
N SER A 201 -6.85 4.40 0.90
CA SER A 201 -6.76 5.04 2.21
C SER A 201 -6.20 6.45 2.07
N HIS A 202 -5.60 6.78 0.91
CA HIS A 202 -4.93 8.04 0.58
C HIS A 202 -3.94 8.50 1.67
N GLU A 203 -3.62 7.66 2.67
CA GLU A 203 -2.69 8.01 3.74
C GLU A 203 -1.28 8.21 3.19
N GLU A 204 -0.90 7.41 2.18
CA GLU A 204 0.38 7.57 1.47
C GLU A 204 0.50 8.89 0.71
N ASP A 205 -0.63 9.52 0.37
CA ASP A 205 -0.64 10.83 -0.28
C ASP A 205 -0.30 11.96 0.69
N TRP A 206 -0.33 11.71 2.00
CA TRP A 206 0.02 12.69 3.03
C TRP A 206 1.41 12.39 3.61
N SER A 207 2.29 13.39 3.64
CA SER A 207 3.61 13.24 4.30
C SER A 207 3.60 13.65 5.76
N ARG A 208 2.69 14.56 6.13
CA ARG A 208 2.64 15.14 7.47
C ARG A 208 1.20 15.33 7.90
N LEU A 209 0.86 14.68 9.01
CA LEU A 209 -0.42 14.78 9.69
C LEU A 209 -0.15 15.21 11.14
N HIS A 210 -0.93 16.15 11.64
CA HIS A 210 -0.91 16.62 13.02
C HIS A 210 -2.34 16.90 13.45
N ASP A 211 -2.83 16.26 14.51
CA ASP A 211 -4.21 16.44 15.00
C ASP A 211 -5.29 16.31 13.90
N VAL A 212 -5.02 15.48 12.89
CA VAL A 212 -5.92 15.14 11.79
C VAL A 212 -5.87 13.63 11.57
N LYS A 213 -7.05 13.01 11.44
CA LYS A 213 -7.19 11.62 11.02
C LYS A 213 -7.61 11.57 9.56
N VAL A 214 -7.02 10.64 8.81
CA VAL A 214 -7.39 10.35 7.42
C VAL A 214 -8.24 9.08 7.39
N THR A 215 -9.25 9.04 6.54
CA THR A 215 -10.04 7.82 6.25
C THR A 215 -10.46 7.89 4.79
N GLY A 216 -9.62 7.31 3.93
CA GLY A 216 -9.72 7.51 2.49
C GLY A 216 -9.51 8.97 2.10
N THR A 217 -10.38 9.52 1.25
CA THR A 217 -10.35 10.95 0.90
C THR A 217 -10.77 11.88 2.05
N LEU A 218 -11.28 11.36 3.17
CA LEU A 218 -11.81 12.18 4.27
C LEU A 218 -10.71 12.54 5.28
N LEU A 219 -10.60 13.82 5.60
CA LEU A 219 -9.82 14.34 6.72
C LEU A 219 -10.77 14.77 7.84
N GLU A 220 -10.49 14.35 9.07
CA GLU A 220 -11.23 14.70 10.28
C GLU A 220 -10.30 15.38 11.28
N TYR A 221 -10.70 16.54 11.79
CA TYR A 221 -9.98 17.23 12.85
C TYR A 221 -10.08 16.46 14.18
N MET A 222 -8.93 16.17 14.79
CA MET A 222 -8.79 15.40 16.04
C MET A 222 -8.14 16.20 17.18
N GLY A 223 -7.88 17.50 16.95
CA GLY A 223 -7.29 18.38 17.96
C GLY A 223 -8.29 18.88 19.00
N LYS A 224 -7.80 19.71 19.93
CA LYS A 224 -8.59 20.21 21.07
C LYS A 224 -9.45 21.43 20.75
N GLY A 225 -9.10 22.20 19.72
CA GLY A 225 -9.81 23.40 19.25
C GLY A 225 -9.94 24.53 20.28
N LYS A 226 -9.03 24.63 21.27
CA LYS A 226 -9.13 25.60 22.38
C LYS A 226 -8.44 26.93 22.07
N GLY A 227 -7.43 26.93 21.20
CA GLY A 227 -6.73 28.14 20.80
C GLY A 227 -6.01 28.03 19.46
N ILE A 228 -5.38 29.12 19.05
CA ILE A 228 -4.68 29.27 17.76
C ILE A 228 -3.48 28.33 17.57
N MET A 229 -3.10 27.58 18.61
CA MET A 229 -2.02 26.58 18.56
C MET A 229 -2.55 25.15 18.39
N ASP A 230 -3.86 24.93 18.54
CA ASP A 230 -4.48 23.60 18.39
C ASP A 230 -4.83 23.31 16.93
N VAL A 231 -4.03 23.82 15.98
CA VAL A 231 -4.29 23.60 14.56
C VAL A 231 -3.94 22.15 14.19
N GLY A 232 -4.90 21.50 13.55
CA GLY A 232 -4.70 20.26 12.82
C GLY A 232 -4.20 20.56 11.42
N LEU A 233 -3.12 19.91 11.01
CA LEU A 233 -2.48 20.10 9.71
C LEU A 233 -2.44 18.77 8.94
N ALA A 234 -2.83 18.83 7.67
CA ALA A 234 -2.54 17.78 6.70
C ALA A 234 -1.76 18.38 5.53
N GLN A 235 -0.56 17.85 5.25
CA GLN A 235 0.27 18.28 4.13
C GLN A 235 0.61 17.09 3.23
N ALA A 236 0.33 17.25 1.93
CA ALA A 236 0.53 16.21 0.94
C ALA A 236 2.01 15.85 0.78
N ARG A 237 2.27 14.65 0.25
CA ARG A 237 3.61 14.08 0.10
C ARG A 237 4.39 14.69 -1.05
N ARG A 238 3.70 15.07 -2.12
CA ARG A 238 4.30 15.62 -3.34
C ARG A 238 3.93 17.10 -3.51
N PRO A 239 4.84 17.94 -4.04
CA PRO A 239 4.50 19.29 -4.39
C PRO A 239 3.62 19.31 -5.65
N LEU A 240 2.86 20.39 -5.81
CA LEU A 240 2.22 20.67 -7.09
C LEU A 240 3.29 20.87 -8.17
N ASN A 241 3.00 20.38 -9.37
CA ASN A 241 3.88 20.44 -10.54
C ASN A 241 3.03 20.64 -11.81
N PRO A 242 3.63 20.90 -12.99
CA PRO A 242 2.84 21.17 -14.20
C PRO A 242 1.81 20.10 -14.58
N ARG A 243 2.03 18.83 -14.19
CA ARG A 243 1.08 17.72 -14.44
C ARG A 243 -0.04 17.66 -13.40
N PHE A 244 0.30 17.91 -12.14
CA PHE A 244 -0.62 17.90 -11.00
C PHE A 244 -0.55 19.27 -10.32
N HIS A 245 -1.25 20.25 -10.89
CA HIS A 245 -1.10 21.67 -10.55
C HIS A 245 -2.31 22.24 -9.81
N TYR A 246 -3.31 21.42 -9.48
CA TYR A 246 -4.56 21.83 -8.86
C TYR A 246 -5.09 20.69 -7.98
N TYR A 247 -5.70 21.04 -6.85
CA TYR A 247 -6.40 20.14 -5.96
C TYR A 247 -7.61 20.83 -5.33
N GLU A 248 -8.56 20.04 -4.85
CA GLU A 248 -9.78 20.56 -4.24
C GLU A 248 -10.15 19.81 -2.96
N LEU A 249 -10.92 20.49 -2.10
CA LEU A 249 -11.59 19.89 -0.96
C LEU A 249 -13.06 20.29 -0.93
N GLU A 250 -13.90 19.38 -0.47
CA GLU A 250 -15.30 19.60 -0.13
C GLU A 250 -15.42 19.69 1.40
N ILE A 251 -16.11 20.72 1.89
CA ILE A 251 -16.43 20.83 3.32
C ILE A 251 -17.60 19.90 3.63
N THR A 252 -17.32 18.72 4.16
CA THR A 252 -18.35 17.72 4.49
C THR A 252 -19.02 17.96 5.84
N ASP A 253 -18.30 18.58 6.78
CA ASP A 253 -18.83 19.05 8.06
C ASP A 253 -18.04 20.30 8.45
N ALA A 254 -18.73 21.42 8.65
CA ALA A 254 -18.12 22.69 9.02
C ALA A 254 -17.66 22.73 10.50
N GLY A 255 -18.03 21.74 11.31
CA GLY A 255 -17.81 21.73 12.75
C GLY A 255 -18.45 22.94 13.44
N GLU A 256 -17.95 23.28 14.64
CA GLU A 256 -18.55 24.37 15.41
C GLU A 256 -18.29 25.77 14.84
N LYS A 257 -17.16 25.99 14.14
CA LYS A 257 -16.69 27.33 13.75
C LYS A 257 -16.24 27.47 12.29
N CYS A 258 -16.07 26.37 11.56
CA CYS A 258 -15.62 26.36 10.16
C CYS A 258 -14.24 27.00 9.92
N TYR A 259 -13.33 26.87 10.89
CA TYR A 259 -11.90 27.22 10.81
C TYR A 259 -11.15 26.21 9.94
N ILE A 260 -11.55 26.13 8.68
CA ILE A 260 -10.98 25.29 7.64
C ILE A 260 -10.23 26.21 6.66
N ALA A 261 -9.01 25.85 6.28
CA ALA A 261 -8.29 26.54 5.21
C ALA A 261 -7.64 25.58 4.24
N LEU A 262 -7.65 26.01 2.99
CA LEU A 262 -7.05 25.35 1.85
C LEU A 262 -5.89 26.21 1.33
N GLY A 263 -4.70 25.65 1.20
CA GLY A 263 -3.57 26.42 0.69
C GLY A 263 -2.32 25.63 0.38
N LEU A 264 -1.26 26.36 0.13
CA LEU A 264 0.04 25.83 -0.24
C LEU A 264 1.07 26.23 0.80
N ALA A 265 1.94 25.31 1.17
CA ALA A 265 3.03 25.60 2.09
C ALA A 265 4.34 24.90 1.68
N ARG A 266 5.47 25.45 2.14
CA ARG A 266 6.78 24.78 2.06
C ARG A 266 6.80 23.48 2.87
N ARG A 267 7.72 22.57 2.54
CA ARG A 267 7.81 21.22 3.13
C ARG A 267 7.95 21.20 4.66
N ASP A 268 8.67 22.17 5.22
CA ASP A 268 8.97 22.29 6.66
C ASP A 268 7.99 23.24 7.39
N TYR A 269 6.79 23.47 6.84
CA TYR A 269 5.79 24.35 7.46
C TYR A 269 5.44 23.93 8.90
N PRO A 270 5.30 24.85 9.87
CA PRO A 270 4.95 24.48 11.25
C PRO A 270 3.65 23.68 11.32
N LYS A 271 3.66 22.57 12.06
CA LYS A 271 2.53 21.62 12.12
C LYS A 271 1.34 22.10 12.94
N ASP A 272 1.58 23.08 13.80
CA ASP A 272 0.68 23.69 14.77
C ASP A 272 0.20 25.09 14.32
N LYS A 273 0.36 25.41 13.03
CA LYS A 273 -0.05 26.70 12.44
C LYS A 273 -0.98 26.49 11.27
N HIS A 274 -1.97 27.37 11.16
CA HIS A 274 -2.89 27.37 10.04
C HIS A 274 -2.16 27.75 8.75
N PRO A 275 -2.38 27.08 7.60
CA PRO A 275 -1.79 27.51 6.33
C PRO A 275 -2.07 28.99 6.05
N GLY A 276 -1.06 29.71 5.55
CA GLY A 276 -1.11 31.15 5.28
C GLY A 276 -0.65 32.04 6.43
N TRP A 277 -0.55 31.54 7.67
CA TRP A 277 -0.16 32.36 8.84
C TRP A 277 1.35 32.61 8.96
N ASN A 278 2.18 31.68 8.47
CA ASN A 278 3.63 31.76 8.56
C ASN A 278 4.28 31.84 7.17
N LYS A 279 5.44 32.50 7.08
CA LYS A 279 6.20 32.71 5.84
C LYS A 279 6.35 31.40 5.03
N GLY A 280 6.33 31.52 3.71
CA GLY A 280 6.41 30.36 2.81
C GLY A 280 5.10 29.56 2.71
N SER A 281 3.96 30.19 3.02
CA SER A 281 2.63 29.62 2.81
C SER A 281 1.61 30.66 2.37
N ILE A 282 0.59 30.22 1.63
CA ILE A 282 -0.55 31.01 1.19
C ILE A 282 -1.83 30.17 1.28
N ALA A 283 -2.92 30.71 1.82
CA ALA A 283 -4.16 29.95 1.96
C ALA A 283 -5.41 30.83 1.94
N TYR A 284 -6.51 30.23 1.49
CA TYR A 284 -7.85 30.79 1.53
C TYR A 284 -8.62 30.14 2.68
N HIS A 285 -9.16 30.97 3.58
CA HIS A 285 -9.83 30.54 4.82
C HIS A 285 -11.35 30.57 4.64
N ALA A 286 -12.01 29.47 5.00
CA ALA A 286 -13.45 29.28 4.80
C ALA A 286 -14.30 30.17 5.73
N ASP A 287 -13.87 30.33 6.98
CA ASP A 287 -14.63 31.00 8.04
C ASP A 287 -14.87 32.48 7.75
N ASP A 288 -13.87 33.20 7.23
CA ASP A 288 -13.94 34.65 7.02
C ASP A 288 -13.80 35.08 5.56
N GLY A 289 -13.45 34.15 4.66
CA GLY A 289 -13.31 34.39 3.24
C GLY A 289 -12.02 35.15 2.87
N LYS A 290 -11.06 35.27 3.79
CA LYS A 290 -9.82 36.01 3.55
C LYS A 290 -8.71 35.15 2.99
N LEU A 291 -7.76 35.82 2.38
CA LEU A 291 -6.51 35.23 1.91
C LEU A 291 -5.40 35.57 2.90
N PHE A 292 -4.72 34.55 3.40
CA PHE A 292 -3.57 34.68 4.30
C PHE A 292 -2.31 34.31 3.52
N HIS A 293 -1.26 35.12 3.63
CA HIS A 293 0.00 34.90 2.93
C HIS A 293 1.15 35.30 3.85
N GLY A 294 1.78 34.29 4.44
CA GLY A 294 2.93 34.50 5.33
C GLY A 294 2.65 35.30 6.61
N SER A 295 1.39 35.52 6.98
CA SER A 295 0.98 36.49 8.00
C SER A 295 -0.30 36.03 8.71
N GLY A 296 -0.38 36.26 10.03
CA GLY A 296 -1.58 36.04 10.82
C GLY A 296 -2.73 37.04 10.54
N VAL A 297 -2.52 37.99 9.63
CA VAL A 297 -3.55 38.96 9.19
C VAL A 297 -3.93 38.67 7.74
N GLY A 298 -5.19 38.33 7.52
CA GLY A 298 -5.73 38.03 6.19
C GLY A 298 -6.27 39.25 5.44
N ASP A 299 -6.16 39.24 4.12
CA ASP A 299 -6.70 40.24 3.21
C ASP A 299 -8.13 39.88 2.76
N PRO A 300 -9.04 40.85 2.57
CA PRO A 300 -10.31 40.61 1.89
C PRO A 300 -10.09 40.00 0.51
N PHE A 301 -10.70 38.84 0.25
CA PHE A 301 -10.41 38.07 -0.97
C PHE A 301 -11.65 37.48 -1.61
N GLY A 302 -12.37 36.63 -0.88
CA GLY A 302 -13.52 35.90 -1.37
C GLY A 302 -14.68 35.88 -0.37
N PRO A 303 -15.79 35.26 -0.75
CA PRO A 303 -16.88 34.98 0.18
C PRO A 303 -16.46 33.93 1.22
N ARG A 304 -17.22 33.77 2.30
CA ARG A 304 -17.07 32.63 3.23
C ARG A 304 -17.53 31.33 2.58
N CYS A 305 -16.94 30.21 2.97
CA CYS A 305 -17.35 28.87 2.55
C CYS A 305 -18.11 28.16 3.68
N PHE A 306 -19.00 27.25 3.33
CA PHE A 306 -19.86 26.51 4.24
C PHE A 306 -19.89 25.02 3.88
N GLU A 307 -20.53 24.22 4.72
CA GLU A 307 -20.79 22.81 4.44
C GLU A 307 -21.41 22.62 3.04
N GLY A 308 -20.87 21.68 2.28
CA GLY A 308 -21.20 21.39 0.88
C GLY A 308 -20.47 22.25 -0.16
N ASP A 309 -19.73 23.30 0.23
CA ASP A 309 -18.88 24.03 -0.71
C ASP A 309 -17.61 23.27 -1.05
N ILE A 310 -17.20 23.36 -2.33
CA ILE A 310 -15.93 22.84 -2.83
C ILE A 310 -14.95 24.01 -2.97
N MET A 311 -13.86 23.98 -2.20
CA MET A 311 -12.75 24.92 -2.31
C MET A 311 -11.63 24.28 -3.13
N GLY A 312 -11.00 25.04 -4.02
CA GLY A 312 -9.85 24.54 -4.80
C GLY A 312 -8.67 25.50 -4.81
N CYS A 313 -7.48 24.95 -5.01
CA CYS A 313 -6.23 25.69 -5.02
C CYS A 313 -5.28 25.10 -6.07
N GLY A 314 -4.63 25.97 -6.85
CA GLY A 314 -3.68 25.52 -7.85
C GLY A 314 -2.63 26.57 -8.21
N ILE A 315 -1.66 26.14 -9.01
CA ILE A 315 -0.55 26.94 -9.51
C ILE A 315 -0.64 27.03 -11.03
N MET A 316 -0.62 28.25 -11.57
CA MET A 316 -0.40 28.45 -13.00
C MET A 316 1.11 28.47 -13.27
N PHE A 317 1.65 27.33 -13.70
CA PHE A 317 3.05 27.24 -14.10
C PHE A 317 3.30 27.95 -15.45
N PRO A 318 4.39 28.73 -15.57
CA PRO A 318 4.85 29.26 -16.86
C PRO A 318 5.11 28.14 -17.88
N ARG A 319 4.96 28.44 -19.17
CA ARG A 319 5.13 27.44 -20.26
C ARG A 319 6.56 26.89 -20.35
N ASP A 320 7.52 27.66 -19.88
CA ASP A 320 8.95 27.36 -19.81
C ASP A 320 9.38 26.84 -18.42
N PHE A 321 8.42 26.39 -17.60
CA PHE A 321 8.73 25.85 -16.29
C PHE A 321 9.45 24.49 -16.39
N SER A 322 10.79 24.50 -16.29
CA SER A 322 11.60 23.31 -16.01
C SER A 322 11.67 23.04 -14.50
N VAL A 323 11.49 21.77 -14.13
CA VAL A 323 11.84 21.26 -12.80
C VAL A 323 13.34 20.98 -12.82
N ASP A 324 14.16 22.02 -12.76
CA ASP A 324 15.61 21.83 -12.68
C ASP A 324 16.00 21.42 -11.25
N GLY A 325 16.35 20.15 -11.07
CA GLY A 325 16.95 19.60 -9.84
C GLY A 325 16.09 18.56 -9.12
N GLY A 326 16.13 17.31 -9.58
CA GLY A 326 15.52 16.18 -8.88
C GLY A 326 15.43 15.00 -9.82
N ASP A 327 16.34 14.05 -9.65
CA ASP A 327 16.49 12.86 -10.47
C ASP A 327 15.16 12.16 -10.76
N ASP A 328 14.89 11.89 -12.04
CA ASP A 328 14.11 10.73 -12.49
C ASP A 328 14.93 9.45 -12.18
N ALA A 329 15.32 9.27 -10.92
CA ALA A 329 15.89 8.05 -10.40
C ALA A 329 14.78 7.30 -9.70
N ASP A 330 14.45 6.13 -10.25
CA ASP A 330 13.74 5.07 -9.57
C ASP A 330 14.39 4.82 -8.18
N ASP A 331 13.79 5.34 -7.11
CA ASP A 331 14.31 5.19 -5.74
C ASP A 331 13.86 3.85 -5.15
N PHE A 332 14.51 2.78 -5.64
CA PHE A 332 14.87 1.62 -4.83
C PHE A 332 16.24 1.93 -4.19
N ASP A 333 16.39 1.57 -2.91
CA ASP A 333 17.60 1.60 -2.09
C ASP A 333 17.86 2.87 -1.26
N LEU A 334 17.24 2.93 -0.07
CA LEU A 334 17.76 3.71 1.04
C LEU A 334 18.64 2.81 1.93
N ASP A 335 19.95 2.88 1.68
CA ASP A 335 20.98 2.33 2.55
C ASP A 335 21.13 3.20 3.81
N VAL A 336 21.29 2.49 4.92
CA VAL A 336 21.38 2.99 6.29
C VAL A 336 22.73 3.68 6.51
N ALA A 337 22.72 4.95 6.92
CA ALA A 337 23.87 5.60 7.54
C ALA A 337 23.59 5.87 9.01
N SER A 338 24.40 5.24 9.86
CA SER A 338 24.42 5.37 11.32
C SER A 338 24.66 6.81 11.76
N SER A 339 23.88 7.30 12.72
CA SER A 339 24.25 8.47 13.51
C SER A 339 24.36 8.10 14.98
N GLU A 340 25.59 8.17 15.48
CA GLU A 340 25.95 8.07 16.89
C GLU A 340 25.25 9.15 17.72
N VAL A 341 24.84 8.73 18.91
CA VAL A 341 24.21 9.54 19.94
C VAL A 341 25.24 10.50 20.54
N GLN A 342 24.97 11.81 20.47
CA GLN A 342 25.52 12.78 21.42
C GLN A 342 24.41 13.62 22.03
N ASN A 343 24.13 13.32 23.30
CA ASN A 343 23.40 14.18 24.22
C ASN A 343 24.09 15.54 24.34
N ASN A 344 23.32 16.63 24.30
CA ASN A 344 23.63 17.80 25.12
C ASN A 344 22.37 18.51 25.60
N LEU A 345 22.42 18.83 26.90
CA LEU A 345 21.39 19.38 27.78
C LEU A 345 21.09 20.87 27.52
N TYR A 346 19.82 21.23 27.74
CA TYR A 346 19.20 22.51 28.14
C TYR A 346 19.93 23.83 27.89
N ALA A 347 19.23 24.77 27.22
CA ALA A 347 19.05 26.12 27.72
C ALA A 347 17.80 26.76 27.09
N ASN A 348 16.85 27.17 27.93
CA ASN A 348 15.83 28.16 27.58
C ASN A 348 16.53 29.46 27.19
N ASN A 349 16.06 30.12 26.15
CA ASN A 349 15.91 31.57 26.11
C ASN A 349 14.83 31.93 25.09
N ASP A 350 13.85 32.67 25.59
CA ASP A 350 12.96 33.50 24.80
C ASP A 350 13.83 34.47 23.99
N ASP A 351 13.75 34.42 22.66
CA ASP A 351 14.12 35.54 21.81
C ASP A 351 13.20 35.51 20.58
N GLU A 352 12.33 36.51 20.53
CA GLU A 352 11.59 36.92 19.34
C GLU A 352 12.61 37.37 18.29
N GLU A 353 13.08 36.47 17.43
CA GLU A 353 13.83 36.86 16.25
C GLU A 353 12.85 37.37 15.17
N GLU A 354 12.71 38.70 15.14
CA GLU A 354 12.29 39.45 13.95
C GLU A 354 13.27 39.14 12.81
N ASP A 355 12.97 38.10 12.04
CA ASP A 355 13.75 37.75 10.86
C ASP A 355 13.43 38.76 9.74
N GLU A 356 14.21 39.84 9.72
CA GLU A 356 14.27 40.89 8.71
C GLU A 356 14.50 40.28 7.32
N GLY A 357 13.87 40.88 6.30
CA GLY A 357 13.68 40.27 4.99
C GLY A 357 14.95 39.86 4.25
N GLU A 358 15.06 38.57 3.96
CA GLU A 358 15.71 38.10 2.74
C GLU A 358 14.67 37.98 1.63
N ASP A 359 14.53 39.05 0.84
CA ASP A 359 13.94 39.00 -0.50
C ASP A 359 14.87 38.15 -1.40
N LEU A 360 14.78 36.82 -1.26
CA LEU A 360 15.37 35.92 -2.25
C LEU A 360 14.59 36.10 -3.55
N GLU A 361 15.27 36.54 -4.62
CA GLU A 361 14.81 36.58 -6.02
C GLU A 361 14.45 35.16 -6.52
N GLY A 362 13.42 34.56 -5.92
CA GLY A 362 12.88 33.26 -6.27
C GLY A 362 11.95 33.38 -7.48
N ARG A 363 11.91 32.33 -8.30
CA ARG A 363 10.94 32.21 -9.40
C ARG A 363 9.53 32.44 -8.85
N LYS A 364 8.79 33.37 -9.44
CA LYS A 364 7.41 33.66 -9.03
C LYS A 364 6.42 32.80 -9.81
N VAL A 365 5.35 32.40 -9.13
CA VAL A 365 4.23 31.67 -9.72
C VAL A 365 2.90 32.32 -9.34
N MET A 366 1.88 32.13 -10.17
CA MET A 366 0.53 32.60 -9.89
C MET A 366 -0.26 31.48 -9.22
N VAL A 367 -0.56 31.64 -7.93
CA VAL A 367 -1.50 30.78 -7.20
C VAL A 367 -2.92 31.29 -7.42
N PHE A 368 -3.86 30.38 -7.64
CA PHE A 368 -5.27 30.71 -7.77
C PHE A 368 -6.13 29.84 -6.86
N PHE A 369 -7.29 30.38 -6.50
CA PHE A 369 -8.26 29.71 -5.64
C PHE A 369 -9.62 29.67 -6.31
N THR A 370 -10.36 28.59 -6.08
CA THR A 370 -11.71 28.38 -6.62
C THR A 370 -12.70 28.09 -5.50
N ARG A 371 -13.97 28.41 -5.75
CA ARG A 371 -15.12 27.95 -4.97
C ARG A 371 -16.18 27.43 -5.94
N ASN A 372 -16.64 26.20 -5.75
CA ASN A 372 -17.65 25.53 -6.58
C ASN A 372 -17.32 25.64 -8.08
N GLY A 373 -16.07 25.32 -8.43
CA GLY A 373 -15.54 25.38 -9.80
C GLY A 373 -15.33 26.78 -10.38
N LYS A 374 -15.56 27.86 -9.63
CA LYS A 374 -15.34 29.25 -10.09
C LYS A 374 -14.13 29.88 -9.44
N VAL A 375 -13.28 30.54 -10.22
CA VAL A 375 -12.11 31.27 -9.69
C VAL A 375 -12.58 32.43 -8.80
N VAL A 376 -12.12 32.41 -7.55
CA VAL A 376 -12.35 33.46 -6.55
C VAL A 376 -11.32 34.58 -6.74
N GLY A 377 -10.05 34.21 -6.92
CA GLY A 377 -8.98 35.16 -7.14
C GLY A 377 -7.63 34.49 -7.35
N LYS A 378 -6.60 35.32 -7.57
CA LYS A 378 -5.23 34.88 -7.84
C LYS A 378 -4.22 35.76 -7.09
N ARG A 379 -3.08 35.21 -6.73
CA ARG A 379 -1.96 35.92 -6.09
C ARG A 379 -0.63 35.45 -6.67
N GLU A 380 0.23 36.40 -6.99
CA GLU A 380 1.63 36.12 -7.31
C GLU A 380 2.39 35.84 -6.02
N VAL A 381 3.15 34.74 -5.96
CA VAL A 381 3.97 34.36 -4.81
C VAL A 381 5.33 33.84 -5.28
N ALA A 382 6.35 33.96 -4.44
CA ALA A 382 7.64 33.32 -4.68
C ALA A 382 7.53 31.81 -4.46
N LEU A 383 8.03 31.02 -5.41
CA LEU A 383 8.06 29.56 -5.33
C LEU A 383 9.24 29.11 -4.44
N PRO A 384 9.00 28.34 -3.37
CA PRO A 384 10.06 27.77 -2.56
C PRO A 384 10.96 26.82 -3.37
N PRO A 385 12.24 26.63 -3.00
CA PRO A 385 13.17 25.74 -3.71
C PRO A 385 12.66 24.30 -3.93
N ASN A 386 11.88 23.77 -2.98
CA ASN A 386 11.32 22.41 -3.03
C ASN A 386 9.85 22.37 -3.51
N GLY A 387 9.37 23.48 -4.08
CA GLY A 387 7.99 23.65 -4.50
C GLY A 387 7.00 23.88 -3.36
N PHE A 388 5.74 24.00 -3.74
CA PHE A 388 4.60 24.17 -2.85
C PHE A 388 3.83 22.87 -2.71
N TYR A 389 3.53 22.48 -1.47
CA TYR A 389 2.78 21.28 -1.15
C TYR A 389 1.34 21.66 -0.83
N PRO A 390 0.34 20.91 -1.34
CA PRO A 390 -1.03 21.00 -0.86
C PRO A 390 -1.09 20.86 0.65
N THR A 391 -1.72 21.81 1.31
CA THR A 391 -1.80 21.89 2.76
C THR A 391 -3.19 22.32 3.19
N ILE A 392 -3.73 21.62 4.19
CA ILE A 392 -5.05 21.87 4.77
C ILE A 392 -4.86 22.10 6.26
N GLY A 393 -5.55 23.12 6.78
CA GLY A 393 -5.64 23.40 8.21
C GLY A 393 -7.07 23.29 8.70
N MET A 394 -7.25 22.73 9.88
CA MET A 394 -8.51 22.66 10.63
C MET A 394 -8.24 23.03 12.10
N MET A 395 -9.18 23.64 12.80
CA MET A 395 -8.96 24.14 14.17
C MET A 395 -10.21 24.11 15.05
N SER A 396 -11.33 23.59 14.56
CA SER A 396 -12.56 23.48 15.35
C SER A 396 -13.06 22.03 15.42
N THR A 397 -13.54 21.65 16.59
CA THR A 397 -14.16 20.34 16.82
C THR A 397 -15.26 20.07 15.79
N GLY A 398 -15.25 18.85 15.24
CA GLY A 398 -16.25 18.38 14.28
C GLY A 398 -15.93 18.68 12.81
N GLU A 399 -14.88 19.46 12.52
CA GLU A 399 -14.51 19.77 11.12
C GLU A 399 -14.10 18.53 10.35
N LYS A 400 -14.70 18.34 9.17
CA LYS A 400 -14.41 17.26 8.23
C LYS A 400 -14.39 17.77 6.80
N VAL A 401 -13.37 17.39 6.06
CA VAL A 401 -13.25 17.72 4.64
C VAL A 401 -12.94 16.49 3.81
N ARG A 402 -13.50 16.40 2.61
CA ARG A 402 -13.12 15.39 1.61
C ARG A 402 -12.16 16.03 0.62
N VAL A 403 -11.02 15.42 0.37
CA VAL A 403 -9.94 15.99 -0.45
C VAL A 403 -9.70 15.15 -1.68
N GLU A 404 -9.57 15.82 -2.83
CA GLU A 404 -9.17 15.23 -4.09
C GLU A 404 -7.87 15.92 -4.55
N LEU A 405 -6.75 15.18 -4.50
CA LEU A 405 -5.44 15.70 -4.87
C LEU A 405 -5.20 15.72 -6.38
N HIS A 406 -6.01 14.97 -7.15
CA HIS A 406 -5.85 14.82 -8.60
C HIS A 406 -7.22 14.89 -9.33
N PRO A 407 -7.99 15.97 -9.18
CA PRO A 407 -9.32 16.06 -9.78
C PRO A 407 -9.23 16.00 -11.31
N LEU A 408 -10.19 15.33 -11.95
CA LEU A 408 -10.24 15.17 -13.41
C LEU A 408 -10.51 16.49 -14.15
N SER A 409 -10.99 17.51 -13.44
CA SER A 409 -11.20 18.86 -13.94
C SER A 409 -10.41 19.86 -13.08
N GLY A 410 -9.24 20.27 -13.58
CA GLY A 410 -8.45 21.38 -13.05
C GLY A 410 -8.49 22.60 -13.94
#